data_AF-A0A1G0T7J4-F1
#
_entry.id   AF-A0A1G0T7J4-F1
#
_cell.length_a   1.000
_cell.length_b   1.000
_cell.length_c   1.000
_cell.angle_alpha   90.00
_cell.angle_beta   90.00
_cell.angle_gamma   90.00
#
_symmetry.space_group_name_H-M   'P 1'
#
loop_
_entity.id
_entity.type
_entity.pdbx_description
1 polymer ?
#
loop_
_entity_poly.entity_id
_entity_poly.type
_entity_poly.pdbx_seq_one_letter_code
_entity_poly.pdbx_strand_id
1 'polypeptide(L)'
;MFRKFLRSLLSIFKLAGINYKWKDSDSNNWLDKPNDDTDIEKRVKAIYWKKKNDRLLILNINVPLVNKNVDLSILQGKFDELINGKQSIIHQHEKYIALGELKGGIDPAGADEHWKTANSALNRIRSSFNKKRLKPKTFFVGAAIENAMAKEIFKQIKTGAMNNAANLTNDEQLTGICDWIVNL
;
A
#
# COMPACT_ATOMS: atom_id res chain seq x y z
N MET A 1 -2.44 -0.89 13.18
CA MET A 1 -2.82 0.25 12.30
C MET A 1 -3.44 -0.23 10.97
N PHE A 2 -2.89 -1.23 10.28
CA PHE A 2 -3.35 -1.67 8.95
C PHE A 2 -4.56 -2.63 8.91
N ARG A 3 -5.09 -3.05 10.06
CA ARG A 3 -6.03 -4.19 10.16
C ARG A 3 -7.25 -4.05 9.24
N LYS A 4 -7.98 -2.93 9.33
CA LYS A 4 -9.19 -2.73 8.51
C LYS A 4 -8.89 -2.75 7.01
N PHE A 5 -7.80 -2.10 6.59
CA PHE A 5 -7.37 -2.10 5.18
C PHE A 5 -7.03 -3.51 4.69
N LEU A 6 -6.19 -4.23 5.43
CA LEU A 6 -5.79 -5.59 5.07
C LEU A 6 -6.97 -6.56 5.07
N ARG A 7 -7.85 -6.49 6.07
CA ARG A 7 -9.07 -7.31 6.13
C ARG A 7 -9.96 -7.05 4.91
N SER A 8 -10.13 -5.79 4.52
CA SER A 8 -10.91 -5.42 3.32
C SER A 8 -10.24 -5.96 2.05
N LEU A 9 -8.92 -5.85 1.92
CA LEU A 9 -8.18 -6.40 0.79
C LEU A 9 -8.31 -7.93 0.68
N LEU A 10 -8.20 -8.66 1.81
CA LEU A 10 -8.40 -10.11 1.85
C LEU A 10 -9.83 -10.50 1.46
N SER A 11 -10.83 -9.76 1.93
CA SER A 11 -12.23 -9.95 1.52
C SER A 11 -12.41 -9.76 0.02
N ILE A 12 -11.76 -8.76 -0.59
CA ILE A 12 -11.79 -8.57 -2.05
C ILE A 12 -11.15 -9.74 -2.78
N PHE A 13 -10.02 -10.28 -2.30
CA PHE A 13 -9.46 -11.50 -2.90
C PHE A 13 -10.44 -12.67 -2.82
N LYS A 14 -11.12 -12.86 -1.69
CA LYS A 14 -12.12 -13.92 -1.51
C LYS A 14 -13.30 -13.76 -2.48
N LEU A 15 -13.89 -12.56 -2.56
CA LEU A 15 -15.02 -12.27 -3.44
C LEU A 15 -14.66 -12.39 -4.92
N ALA A 16 -13.44 -11.99 -5.30
CA ALA A 16 -12.96 -12.07 -6.68
C ALA A 16 -12.40 -13.46 -7.06
N GLY A 17 -12.44 -14.45 -6.17
CA GLY A 17 -11.87 -15.79 -6.43
C GLY A 17 -10.34 -15.79 -6.63
N ILE A 18 -9.64 -14.80 -6.06
CA ILE A 18 -8.20 -14.65 -6.21
C ILE A 18 -7.49 -15.44 -5.11
N ASN A 19 -6.59 -16.33 -5.54
CA ASN A 19 -5.63 -16.98 -4.65
C ASN A 19 -4.47 -16.04 -4.34
N TYR A 20 -4.00 -16.10 -3.10
CA TYR A 20 -2.86 -15.32 -2.63
C TYR A 20 -1.94 -16.17 -1.75
N LYS A 21 -0.70 -15.74 -1.63
CA LYS A 21 0.21 -16.13 -0.55
C LYS A 21 0.45 -14.93 0.34
N TRP A 22 0.80 -15.16 1.60
CA TRP A 22 1.10 -14.07 2.53
C TRP A 22 2.35 -14.40 3.33
N LYS A 23 3.14 -13.37 3.65
CA LYS A 23 4.32 -13.50 4.48
C LYS A 23 3.94 -13.22 5.91
N ASP A 24 4.12 -14.22 6.77
CA ASP A 24 3.75 -14.16 8.17
C ASP A 24 4.76 -13.37 9.01
N SER A 25 4.27 -12.57 9.95
CA SER A 25 5.13 -11.72 10.78
C SER A 25 5.99 -12.51 11.75
N ASP A 26 5.46 -13.63 12.24
CA ASP A 26 6.06 -14.38 13.34
C ASP A 26 7.06 -15.40 12.80
N SER A 27 6.64 -16.23 11.84
CA SER A 27 7.50 -17.23 11.22
C SER A 27 8.42 -16.67 10.12
N ASN A 28 8.10 -15.48 9.58
CA ASN A 28 8.76 -14.87 8.43
C ASN A 28 8.73 -15.71 7.14
N ASN A 29 7.86 -16.73 7.09
CA ASN A 29 7.66 -17.62 5.95
C ASN A 29 6.50 -17.17 5.07
N TRP A 30 6.56 -17.56 3.80
CA TRP A 30 5.43 -17.45 2.89
C TRP A 30 4.48 -18.62 3.10
N LEU A 31 3.22 -18.32 3.39
CA LEU A 31 2.15 -19.27 3.60
C LEU A 31 1.11 -19.14 2.49
N ASP A 32 0.51 -20.26 2.12
CA ASP A 32 -0.66 -20.27 1.23
C ASP A 32 -1.89 -19.65 1.91
N LYS A 33 -2.84 -19.18 1.09
CA LYS A 33 -4.16 -18.78 1.56
C LYS A 33 -4.80 -19.95 2.34
N PRO A 34 -5.10 -19.78 3.63
CA PRO A 34 -5.80 -20.81 4.40
C PRO A 34 -7.30 -20.81 4.09
N ASN A 35 -7.98 -21.88 4.48
CA ASN A 35 -9.43 -21.99 4.35
C ASN A 35 -10.16 -20.98 5.26
N ASP A 36 -9.64 -20.79 6.47
CA ASP A 36 -10.08 -19.75 7.40
C ASP A 36 -8.97 -18.70 7.51
N ASP A 37 -9.28 -17.48 7.05
CA ASP A 37 -8.36 -16.35 7.07
C ASP A 37 -8.60 -15.38 8.24
N THR A 38 -9.39 -15.79 9.24
CA THR A 38 -9.67 -14.99 10.44
C THR A 38 -8.37 -14.55 11.12
N ASP A 39 -8.31 -13.28 11.51
CA ASP A 39 -7.18 -12.64 12.19
C ASP A 39 -5.82 -12.58 11.47
N ILE A 40 -5.71 -13.06 10.23
CA ILE A 40 -4.46 -13.02 9.45
C ILE A 40 -3.93 -11.61 9.24
N GLU A 41 -4.81 -10.61 9.08
CA GLU A 41 -4.45 -9.19 8.93
C GLU A 41 -3.62 -8.64 10.10
N LYS A 42 -3.60 -9.32 11.26
CA LYS A 42 -2.77 -8.95 12.40
C LYS A 42 -1.30 -9.30 12.18
N ARG A 43 -1.01 -10.26 11.30
CA ARG A 43 0.32 -10.86 11.09
C ARG A 43 0.86 -10.76 9.67
N VAL A 44 0.15 -10.11 8.75
CA VAL A 44 0.66 -9.90 7.39
C VAL A 44 1.87 -8.96 7.41
N LYS A 45 2.99 -9.39 6.82
CA LYS A 45 4.11 -8.52 6.39
C LYS A 45 4.06 -8.21 4.89
N ALA A 46 3.62 -9.18 4.09
CA ALA A 46 3.48 -9.04 2.65
C ALA A 46 2.36 -9.93 2.13
N ILE A 47 1.77 -9.57 0.99
CA ILE A 47 0.81 -10.39 0.27
C ILE A 47 1.24 -10.47 -1.18
N TYR A 48 1.25 -11.67 -1.73
CA TYR A 48 1.45 -11.93 -3.15
C TYR A 48 0.15 -12.45 -3.74
N TRP A 49 -0.21 -11.96 -4.91
CA TRP A 49 -1.30 -12.52 -5.71
C TRP A 49 -0.96 -12.44 -7.19
N LYS A 50 -1.68 -13.22 -7.97
CA LYS A 50 -1.56 -13.21 -9.43
C LYS A 50 -2.94 -13.06 -10.06
N LYS A 51 -3.09 -12.03 -10.89
CA LYS A 51 -4.16 -11.94 -11.90
C LYS A 51 -3.52 -12.07 -13.28
N LYS A 52 -3.47 -10.96 -14.03
CA LYS A 52 -2.70 -10.88 -15.29
C LYS A 52 -1.20 -10.87 -15.04
N ASN A 53 -0.78 -10.21 -13.97
CA ASN A 53 0.62 -10.07 -13.58
C ASN A 53 0.81 -10.56 -12.14
N ASP A 54 2.05 -10.90 -11.82
CA ASP A 54 2.50 -11.14 -10.46
C ASP A 54 2.58 -9.80 -9.70
N ARG A 55 1.98 -9.77 -8.51
CA ARG A 55 1.90 -8.59 -7.65
C ARG A 55 2.31 -8.93 -6.23
N LEU A 56 3.05 -8.00 -5.63
CA LEU A 56 3.56 -8.11 -4.28
C LEU A 56 3.26 -6.82 -3.53
N LEU A 57 2.38 -6.88 -2.53
CA LEU A 57 2.19 -5.82 -1.54
C LEU A 57 3.11 -6.11 -0.36
N ILE A 58 3.91 -5.13 0.06
CA ILE A 58 4.80 -5.22 1.22
C ILE A 58 4.51 -4.06 2.16
N LEU A 59 4.39 -4.35 3.45
CA LEU A 59 4.03 -3.36 4.47
C LEU A 59 5.28 -2.80 5.16
N ASN A 60 5.27 -1.49 5.43
CA ASN A 60 6.23 -0.79 6.28
C ASN A 60 7.70 -1.07 5.94
N ILE A 61 8.07 -0.95 4.67
CA ILE A 61 9.46 -1.19 4.24
C ILE A 61 10.25 0.10 4.09
N ASN A 62 11.54 0.04 4.37
CA ASN A 62 12.46 1.06 3.89
C ASN A 62 12.62 0.89 2.37
N VAL A 63 12.16 1.87 1.59
CA VAL A 63 12.33 1.89 0.14
C VAL A 63 13.72 2.45 -0.18
N PRO A 64 14.66 1.66 -0.73
CA PRO A 64 16.07 2.04 -0.85
C PRO A 64 16.29 3.35 -1.62
N LEU A 65 15.54 3.58 -2.69
CA LEU A 65 15.68 4.80 -3.51
C LEU A 65 15.27 6.08 -2.77
N VAL A 66 14.34 5.96 -1.83
CA VAL A 66 13.81 7.08 -1.04
C VAL A 66 14.58 7.20 0.29
N ASN A 67 15.22 6.12 0.74
CA ASN A 67 15.87 5.97 2.03
C ASN A 67 14.95 6.34 3.21
N LYS A 68 13.68 5.94 3.10
CA LYS A 68 12.64 6.16 4.12
C LYS A 68 11.67 4.99 4.14
N ASN A 69 11.00 4.83 5.28
CA ASN A 69 9.91 3.87 5.40
C ASN A 69 8.70 4.34 4.58
N VAL A 70 8.02 3.40 3.93
CA VAL A 70 6.75 3.61 3.22
C VAL A 70 5.77 2.54 3.70
N ASP A 71 4.57 2.98 4.08
CA ASP A 71 3.54 2.15 4.70
C ASP A 71 3.11 1.00 3.77
N LEU A 72 2.87 1.29 2.49
CA LEU A 72 2.37 0.34 1.49
C LEU A 72 3.21 0.42 0.21
N SER A 73 3.87 -0.69 -0.15
CA SER A 73 4.66 -0.80 -1.39
C SER A 73 4.14 -1.92 -2.26
N ILE A 74 3.68 -1.63 -3.48
CA ILE A 74 3.23 -2.61 -4.47
C ILE A 74 4.28 -2.73 -5.58
N LEU A 75 4.79 -3.95 -5.75
CA LEU A 75 5.79 -4.30 -6.75
C LEU A 75 5.23 -5.31 -7.75
N GLN A 76 5.75 -5.27 -8.98
CA GLN A 76 5.54 -6.29 -9.99
C GLN A 76 6.58 -7.40 -9.83
N GLY A 77 6.18 -8.50 -9.22
CA GLY A 77 7.07 -9.63 -8.99
C GLY A 77 6.42 -10.71 -8.14
N LYS A 78 7.15 -11.81 -7.99
CA LYS A 78 6.77 -12.98 -7.24
C LYS A 78 7.20 -12.89 -5.79
N PHE A 79 6.59 -13.73 -4.98
CA PHE A 79 6.82 -13.78 -3.53
C PHE A 79 8.24 -14.24 -3.17
N ASP A 80 8.84 -15.12 -3.95
CA ASP A 80 10.19 -15.69 -3.78
C ASP A 80 11.31 -14.70 -4.15
N GLU A 81 10.99 -13.59 -4.81
CA GLU A 81 11.93 -12.48 -5.04
C GLU A 81 12.07 -11.56 -3.81
N LEU A 82 11.16 -11.67 -2.82
CA LEU A 82 11.25 -10.96 -1.53
C LEU A 82 12.17 -11.70 -0.55
N ILE A 83 13.46 -11.65 -0.85
CA ILE A 83 14.54 -12.24 -0.06
C ILE A 83 15.23 -11.20 0.84
N ASN A 84 16.20 -11.65 1.63
CA ASN A 84 17.04 -10.78 2.43
C ASN A 84 18.22 -10.22 1.61
N GLY A 85 18.74 -9.06 2.01
CA GLY A 85 19.93 -8.46 1.42
C GLY A 85 19.69 -7.73 0.10
N LYS A 86 20.78 -7.27 -0.52
CA LYS A 86 20.78 -6.34 -1.67
C LYS A 86 20.17 -6.92 -2.96
N GLN A 87 20.01 -8.24 -3.03
CA GLN A 87 19.39 -8.93 -4.17
C GLN A 87 17.86 -8.96 -4.08
N SER A 88 17.29 -8.57 -2.94
CA SER A 88 15.84 -8.50 -2.76
C SER A 88 15.18 -7.59 -3.78
N ILE A 89 13.97 -7.94 -4.22
CA ILE A 89 13.18 -7.17 -5.19
C ILE A 89 12.98 -5.70 -4.79
N ILE A 90 13.04 -5.36 -3.50
CA ILE A 90 12.94 -3.97 -3.03
C ILE A 90 14.10 -3.07 -3.51
N HIS A 91 15.22 -3.65 -3.95
CA HIS A 91 16.34 -2.91 -4.54
C HIS A 91 16.21 -2.72 -6.06
N GLN A 92 15.19 -3.32 -6.68
CA GLN A 92 14.90 -3.22 -8.11
C GLN A 92 13.85 -2.12 -8.34
N HIS A 93 14.31 -0.88 -8.49
CA HIS A 93 13.46 0.32 -8.49
C HIS A 93 12.35 0.30 -9.55
N GLU A 94 12.63 -0.28 -10.72
CA GLU A 94 11.69 -0.44 -11.83
C GLU A 94 10.52 -1.38 -11.52
N LYS A 95 10.63 -2.21 -10.46
CA LYS A 95 9.57 -3.12 -10.04
C LYS A 95 8.47 -2.42 -9.25
N TYR A 96 8.71 -1.22 -8.71
CA TYR A 96 7.70 -0.47 -7.97
C TYR A 96 6.59 0.03 -8.90
N ILE A 97 5.36 -0.45 -8.67
CA ILE A 97 4.17 -0.07 -9.43
C ILE A 97 3.37 0.99 -8.70
N ALA A 98 3.25 0.87 -7.38
CA ALA A 98 2.56 1.86 -6.55
C ALA A 98 3.14 1.94 -5.14
N LEU A 99 3.09 3.13 -4.54
CA LEU A 99 3.57 3.42 -3.21
C LEU A 99 2.54 4.30 -2.48
N GLY A 100 2.24 3.98 -1.23
CA GLY A 100 1.20 4.69 -0.49
C GLY A 100 1.48 4.84 0.99
N GLU A 101 0.83 5.86 1.55
CA GLU A 101 0.82 6.15 2.98
C GLU A 101 -0.56 5.79 3.57
N LEU A 102 -0.57 5.25 4.79
CA LEU A 102 -1.78 4.90 5.52
C LEU A 102 -1.75 5.51 6.93
N LYS A 103 -2.80 6.26 7.27
CA LYS A 103 -2.96 6.86 8.60
C LYS A 103 -4.25 6.37 9.23
N GLY A 104 -4.12 5.57 10.29
CA GLY A 104 -5.24 4.94 10.98
C GLY A 104 -5.79 5.71 12.18
N GLY A 105 -5.21 6.87 12.51
CA GLY A 105 -5.71 7.73 13.59
C GLY A 105 -7.08 8.30 13.27
N ILE A 106 -8.01 8.19 14.22
CA ILE A 106 -9.40 8.67 14.09
C ILE A 106 -9.60 10.05 14.70
N ASP A 107 -8.59 10.59 15.39
CA ASP A 107 -8.65 11.92 15.99
C ASP A 107 -8.56 13.00 14.91
N PRO A 108 -9.62 13.81 14.71
CA PRO A 108 -9.64 14.87 13.71
C PRO A 108 -8.60 15.97 14.01
N ALA A 109 -8.25 16.22 15.28
CA ALA A 109 -7.30 17.27 15.63
C ALA A 109 -5.88 17.00 15.08
N GLY A 110 -5.51 15.71 14.97
CA GLY A 110 -4.24 15.28 14.39
C GLY A 110 -4.26 15.07 12.87
N ALA A 111 -5.42 15.16 12.22
CA ALA A 111 -5.59 14.76 10.82
C ALA A 111 -4.70 15.56 9.86
N ASP A 112 -4.67 16.89 10.02
CA ASP A 112 -3.89 17.78 9.16
C ASP A 112 -2.37 17.56 9.32
N GLU A 113 -1.89 17.34 10.54
CA GLU A 113 -0.48 17.03 10.82
C GLU A 113 -0.07 15.66 10.25
N HIS A 114 -0.94 14.65 10.40
CA HIS A 114 -0.74 13.35 9.76
C HIS A 114 -0.73 13.45 8.24
N TRP A 115 -1.58 14.28 7.66
CA TRP A 115 -1.61 14.56 6.22
C TRP A 115 -0.34 15.27 5.74
N LYS A 116 0.10 16.35 6.40
CA LYS A 116 1.35 17.05 6.03
C LYS A 116 2.55 16.11 6.01
N THR A 117 2.62 15.23 7.00
CA THR A 117 3.67 14.20 7.10
C THR A 117 3.59 13.22 5.94
N ALA A 118 2.40 12.66 5.66
CA ALA A 118 2.16 11.74 4.56
C ALA A 118 2.43 12.39 3.19
N ASN A 119 1.90 13.59 2.96
CA ASN A 119 2.10 14.36 1.73
C ASN A 119 3.59 14.64 1.48
N SER A 120 4.35 14.99 2.52
CA SER A 120 5.80 15.14 2.44
C SER A 120 6.51 13.82 2.08
N ALA A 121 6.04 12.69 2.60
CA ALA A 121 6.56 11.36 2.23
C ALA A 121 6.26 11.01 0.76
N LEU A 122 5.03 11.24 0.30
CA LEU A 122 4.64 11.04 -1.09
C LEU A 122 5.43 11.95 -2.05
N ASN A 123 5.69 13.20 -1.67
CA ASN A 123 6.56 14.11 -2.44
C ASN A 123 8.00 13.59 -2.54
N ARG A 124 8.55 13.05 -1.45
CA ARG A 124 9.89 12.43 -1.42
C ARG A 124 9.94 11.20 -2.34
N ILE A 125 8.91 10.37 -2.33
CA ILE A 125 8.77 9.22 -3.23
C ILE A 125 8.80 9.69 -4.68
N ARG A 126 7.90 10.59 -5.08
CA ARG A 126 7.82 11.10 -6.46
C ARG A 126 9.14 11.69 -6.92
N SER A 127 9.74 12.55 -6.11
CA SER A 127 11.02 13.20 -6.43
C SER A 127 12.15 12.19 -6.61
N SER A 128 12.24 11.18 -5.75
CA SER A 128 13.33 10.18 -5.78
C SER A 128 13.21 9.25 -6.98
N PHE A 129 12.01 8.77 -7.30
CA PHE A 129 11.77 7.94 -8.48
C PHE A 129 11.91 8.73 -9.79
N ASN A 130 11.49 10.00 -9.83
CA ASN A 130 11.63 10.84 -11.01
C ASN A 130 13.11 11.09 -11.39
N LYS A 131 14.03 11.14 -10.42
CA LYS A 131 15.49 11.21 -10.69
C LYS A 131 16.00 9.99 -11.48
N LYS A 132 15.30 8.86 -11.41
CA LYS A 132 15.56 7.63 -12.19
C LYS A 132 14.63 7.49 -13.41
N ARG A 133 13.84 8.53 -13.74
CA ARG A 133 12.81 8.51 -14.79
C ARG A 133 11.73 7.45 -14.58
N LEU A 134 11.53 7.03 -13.33
CA LEU A 134 10.48 6.11 -12.92
C LEU A 134 9.30 6.90 -12.35
N LYS A 135 8.08 6.41 -12.57
CA LYS A 135 6.84 7.07 -12.14
C LYS A 135 5.87 6.05 -11.52
N PRO A 136 6.22 5.42 -10.40
CA PRO A 136 5.26 4.57 -9.69
C PRO A 136 4.03 5.40 -9.30
N LYS A 137 2.87 4.75 -9.27
CA LYS A 137 1.65 5.40 -8.80
C LYS A 137 1.79 5.75 -7.32
N THR A 138 1.14 6.84 -6.90
CA THR A 138 1.08 7.21 -5.47
C THR A 138 -0.35 7.25 -4.97
N PHE A 139 -0.58 6.86 -3.72
CA PHE A 139 -1.93 6.88 -3.13
C PHE A 139 -1.91 7.12 -1.62
N PHE A 140 -3.05 7.50 -1.07
CA PHE A 140 -3.21 7.81 0.36
C PHE A 140 -4.47 7.17 0.95
N VAL A 141 -4.35 6.60 2.15
CA VAL A 141 -5.51 6.10 2.92
C VAL A 141 -5.50 6.74 4.31
N GLY A 142 -6.55 7.48 4.66
CA GLY A 142 -6.66 8.16 5.96
C GLY A 142 -7.95 7.82 6.68
N ALA A 143 -7.92 7.61 8.00
CA ALA A 143 -9.13 7.42 8.79
C ALA A 143 -9.78 8.75 9.19
N ALA A 144 -9.00 9.73 9.62
CA ALA A 144 -9.42 11.11 9.79
C ALA A 144 -9.02 11.93 8.55
N ILE A 145 -10.00 12.52 7.87
CA ILE A 145 -9.81 13.39 6.69
C ILE A 145 -10.66 14.64 6.87
N GLU A 146 -10.02 15.74 7.23
CA GLU A 146 -10.66 17.05 7.41
C GLU A 146 -10.81 17.82 6.08
N ASN A 147 -11.70 18.82 6.07
CA ASN A 147 -12.06 19.56 4.86
C ASN A 147 -10.86 20.21 4.14
N ALA A 148 -9.90 20.76 4.88
CA ALA A 148 -8.73 21.41 4.29
C ALA A 148 -7.85 20.41 3.53
N MET A 149 -7.46 19.32 4.19
CA MET A 149 -6.68 18.24 3.57
C MET A 149 -7.45 17.52 2.46
N ALA A 150 -8.77 17.37 2.57
CA ALA A 150 -9.59 16.78 1.52
C ALA A 150 -9.50 17.57 0.20
N LYS A 151 -9.50 18.91 0.28
CA LYS A 151 -9.30 19.78 -0.91
C LYS A 151 -7.93 19.58 -1.52
N GLU A 152 -6.88 19.41 -0.71
CA GLU A 152 -5.53 19.14 -1.20
C GLU A 152 -5.39 17.76 -1.84
N ILE A 153 -5.93 16.71 -1.19
CA ILE A 153 -6.00 15.34 -1.70
C ILE A 153 -6.70 15.35 -3.06
N PHE A 154 -7.88 15.97 -3.15
CA PHE A 154 -8.64 16.08 -4.38
C PHE A 154 -7.87 16.83 -5.47
N LYS A 155 -7.23 17.95 -5.13
CA LYS A 155 -6.39 18.70 -6.07
C LYS A 155 -5.25 17.84 -6.61
N GLN A 156 -4.56 17.08 -5.75
CA GLN A 156 -3.47 16.19 -6.18
C GLN A 156 -3.96 15.06 -7.10
N ILE A 157 -5.15 14.54 -6.87
CA ILE A 157 -5.78 13.56 -7.77
C ILE A 157 -6.10 14.20 -9.12
N LYS A 158 -6.73 15.38 -9.12
CA LYS A 158 -7.11 16.10 -10.34
C LYS A 158 -5.90 16.51 -11.19
N THR A 159 -4.78 16.85 -10.58
CA THR A 159 -3.55 17.21 -11.30
C THR A 159 -2.68 16.00 -11.67
N GLY A 160 -3.08 14.78 -11.27
CA GLY A 160 -2.31 13.56 -11.49
C GLY A 160 -1.05 13.42 -10.62
N ALA A 161 -0.87 14.29 -9.63
CA ALA A 161 0.21 14.19 -8.66
C ALA A 161 0.03 12.99 -7.71
N MET A 162 -1.22 12.57 -7.48
CA MET A 162 -1.60 11.36 -6.75
C MET A 162 -2.62 10.58 -7.59
N ASN A 163 -2.58 9.25 -7.54
CA ASN A 163 -3.38 8.40 -8.42
C ASN A 163 -4.66 7.90 -7.77
N ASN A 164 -4.70 7.79 -6.45
CA ASN A 164 -5.91 7.38 -5.73
C ASN A 164 -5.86 7.85 -4.27
N ALA A 165 -7.02 7.97 -3.62
CA ALA A 165 -7.11 8.12 -2.18
C ALA A 165 -8.43 7.57 -1.64
N ALA A 166 -8.44 7.17 -0.37
CA ALA A 166 -9.65 6.68 0.30
C ALA A 166 -9.70 7.08 1.76
N ASN A 167 -10.92 7.31 2.26
CA ASN A 167 -11.19 7.35 3.68
C ASN A 167 -11.34 5.91 4.22
N LEU A 168 -10.50 5.52 5.17
CA LEU A 168 -10.50 4.19 5.80
C LEU A 168 -11.82 3.87 6.54
N THR A 169 -12.55 4.90 6.95
CA THR A 169 -13.85 4.77 7.64
C THR A 169 -15.04 4.72 6.68
N ASN A 170 -14.84 5.00 5.39
CA ASN A 170 -15.85 4.88 4.36
C ASN A 170 -15.66 3.56 3.58
N ASP A 171 -16.62 2.64 3.71
CA ASP A 171 -16.47 1.28 3.17
C ASP A 171 -16.48 1.22 1.63
N GLU A 172 -17.22 2.12 0.96
CA GLU A 172 -17.24 2.19 -0.50
C GLU A 172 -15.87 2.65 -1.05
N GLN A 173 -15.29 3.70 -0.46
CA GLN A 173 -13.96 4.19 -0.84
C GLN A 173 -12.88 3.16 -0.54
N LEU A 174 -12.96 2.49 0.62
CA LEU A 174 -12.03 1.44 0.98
C LEU A 174 -12.11 0.25 0.02
N THR A 175 -13.31 -0.16 -0.34
CA THR A 175 -13.55 -1.19 -1.36
C THR A 175 -12.97 -0.76 -2.70
N GLY A 176 -13.23 0.47 -3.13
CA GLY A 176 -12.75 1.02 -4.40
C GLY A 176 -11.22 1.08 -4.49
N ILE A 177 -10.53 1.48 -3.43
CA ILE A 177 -9.06 1.50 -3.45
C ILE A 177 -8.45 0.10 -3.36
N CYS A 178 -9.07 -0.83 -2.60
CA CYS A 178 -8.63 -2.23 -2.58
C CYS A 178 -8.79 -2.88 -3.96
N ASP A 179 -9.93 -2.71 -4.62
CA ASP A 179 -10.14 -3.21 -5.98
C ASP A 179 -9.13 -2.58 -6.97
N TRP A 180 -8.89 -1.27 -6.88
CA TRP A 180 -7.87 -0.60 -7.68
C TRP A 180 -6.48 -1.24 -7.48
N ILE A 181 -6.07 -1.50 -6.23
CA ILE A 181 -4.78 -2.15 -5.92
C ILE A 181 -4.71 -3.55 -6.52
N VAL A 182 -5.77 -4.34 -6.38
CA VAL A 182 -5.84 -5.71 -6.88
C VAL A 182 -5.72 -5.77 -8.42
N ASN A 183 -6.17 -4.71 -9.10
CA ASN A 183 -6.17 -4.57 -10.56
C ASN A 183 -4.99 -3.76 -11.14
N LEU A 184 -4.05 -3.29 -10.32
CA LEU A 184 -2.78 -2.71 -10.79
C LEU A 184 -2.01 -3.69 -11.66
#